data_AF-A0A0B6YYC1-F1
#
_entry.id   AF-A0A0B6YYC1-F1
#
_cell.length_a   1.000
_cell.length_b   1.000
_cell.length_c   1.000
_cell.angle_alpha   90.00
_cell.angle_beta   90.00
_cell.angle_gamma   90.00
#
_symmetry.space_group_name_H-M   'P 1'
#
loop_
_entity.id
_entity.type
_entity.pdbx_description
1 polymer ?
#
loop_
_entity_poly.entity_id
_entity_poly.type
_entity_poly.pdbx_seq_one_letter_code
_entity_poly.pdbx_strand_id
1 'polypeptide(L)'
;LCTLGAICSAEMSRDLAGEVEKMIKSANAYIKKKAILCAFGIVRKVPDLMEMFIPATRSLLNEKNHGVLLTAVCLITEMSEKSPDTLYHFRKLVPQL
;
A
#
# COMPACT_ATOMS: atom_id res chain seq x y z
N LEU A 1 2.76 12.33 8.46
CA LEU A 1 2.72 11.01 7.78
C LEU A 1 3.95 10.13 8.05
N CYS A 2 5.20 10.62 8.01
CA CYS A 2 6.36 9.80 8.44
C CYS A 2 6.28 9.33 9.90
N THR A 3 5.62 10.11 10.77
CA THR A 3 5.35 9.75 12.16
C THR A 3 4.38 8.56 12.32
N LEU A 4 3.38 8.42 11.44
CA LEU A 4 2.39 7.33 11.51
C LEU A 4 3.03 5.98 11.16
N GLY A 5 3.89 5.94 10.13
CA GLY A 5 4.61 4.72 9.77
C GLY A 5 5.59 4.22 10.85
N ALA A 6 6.04 5.09 11.76
CA ALA A 6 7.02 4.77 12.80
C ALA A 6 6.40 4.51 14.18
N ILE A 7 5.35 5.27 14.58
CA ILE A 7 4.87 5.32 15.97
C ILE A 7 3.44 4.77 16.14
N CYS A 8 2.69 4.49 15.06
CA CYS A 8 1.31 4.00 15.21
C CYS A 8 1.23 2.69 16.01
N SER A 9 0.30 2.64 16.97
CA SER A 9 -0.16 1.40 17.59
C SER A 9 -1.07 0.64 16.62
N ALA A 10 -1.34 -0.64 16.89
CA ALA A 10 -2.26 -1.43 16.06
C ALA A 10 -3.70 -0.85 16.05
N GLU A 11 -4.13 -0.25 17.16
CA GLU A 11 -5.43 0.42 17.29
C GLU A 11 -5.50 1.69 16.42
N MET A 12 -4.50 2.57 16.55
CA MET A 12 -4.40 3.76 15.71
C MET A 12 -4.27 3.42 14.22
N SER A 13 -3.59 2.31 13.88
CA SER A 13 -3.54 1.81 12.50
C SER A 13 -4.92 1.44 11.96
N ARG A 14 -5.80 0.82 12.76
CA ARG A 14 -7.17 0.49 12.34
C ARG A 14 -8.01 1.73 12.13
N ASP A 15 -7.93 2.69 13.05
CA ASP A 15 -8.71 3.94 12.98
C ASP A 15 -8.32 4.81 11.78
N LEU A 16 -7.03 4.81 11.41
CA LEU A 16 -6.50 5.68 10.35
C LEU A 16 -6.43 5.02 8.98
N ALA A 17 -6.61 3.70 8.86
CA ALA A 17 -6.39 3.01 7.60
C ALA A 17 -7.30 3.52 6.46
N GLY A 18 -8.55 3.86 6.77
CA GLY A 18 -9.49 4.44 5.80
C GLY A 18 -9.02 5.80 5.26
N GLU A 19 -8.51 6.67 6.12
CA GLU A 19 -7.96 7.97 5.67
C GLU A 19 -6.67 7.78 4.86
N VAL A 20 -5.82 6.82 5.21
CA VAL A 20 -4.63 6.49 4.42
C VAL A 20 -5.03 5.99 3.03
N GLU A 21 -6.04 5.12 2.92
CA GLU A 21 -6.56 4.63 1.64
C GLU A 21 -7.05 5.77 0.75
N LYS A 22 -7.79 6.72 1.34
CA LYS A 22 -8.23 7.94 0.65
C LYS A 22 -7.06 8.79 0.16
N MET A 23 -6.00 8.94 0.98
CA MET A 23 -4.81 9.70 0.60
C MET A 23 -4.00 9.04 -0.53
N ILE A 24 -4.02 7.71 -0.67
CA ILE A 24 -3.40 7.00 -1.80
C ILE A 24 -4.04 7.41 -3.14
N LYS A 25 -5.33 7.78 -3.13
CA LYS A 25 -6.05 8.24 -4.32
C LYS A 25 -5.84 9.73 -4.65
N SER A 26 -5.05 10.46 -3.86
CA SER A 26 -4.79 11.89 -4.08
C SER A 26 -4.09 12.15 -5.42
N ALA A 27 -4.43 13.23 -6.12
CA ALA A 27 -3.73 13.63 -7.34
C ALA A 27 -2.27 14.04 -7.10
N ASN A 28 -1.90 14.41 -5.87
CA ASN A 28 -0.56 14.87 -5.55
C ASN A 28 0.40 13.69 -5.31
N ALA A 29 1.38 13.52 -6.20
CA ALA A 29 2.36 12.45 -6.14
C ALA A 29 3.17 12.42 -4.82
N TYR A 30 3.44 13.57 -4.19
CA TYR A 30 4.12 13.63 -2.90
C TYR A 30 3.26 13.02 -1.79
N ILE A 31 1.96 13.37 -1.76
CA ILE A 31 0.99 12.82 -0.80
C ILE A 31 0.82 11.32 -1.03
N LYS A 32 0.64 10.91 -2.29
CA LYS A 32 0.53 9.51 -2.71
C LYS A 32 1.67 8.66 -2.15
N LYS A 33 2.92 9.06 -2.43
CA LYS A 33 4.13 8.37 -1.94
C LYS A 33 4.13 8.17 -0.43
N LYS A 34 3.80 9.24 0.32
CA LYS A 34 3.77 9.18 1.79
C LYS A 34 2.63 8.31 2.31
N ALA A 35 1.46 8.33 1.67
CA ALA A 35 0.33 7.49 2.02
C ALA A 35 0.62 6.00 1.76
N ILE A 36 1.24 5.67 0.63
CA ILE A 36 1.64 4.29 0.30
C ILE A 36 2.65 3.75 1.31
N LEU A 37 3.66 4.54 1.68
CA LEU A 37 4.62 4.15 2.74
C LEU A 37 3.95 4.00 4.11
N CYS A 38 2.90 4.78 4.38
CA CYS A 38 2.11 4.61 5.61
C CYS A 38 1.30 3.31 5.56
N ALA A 39 0.67 2.98 4.43
CA ALA A 39 -0.04 1.72 4.23
C ALA A 39 0.91 0.51 4.37
N PHE A 40 2.14 0.62 3.86
CA PHE A 40 3.18 -0.39 4.06
C PHE A 40 3.45 -0.65 5.56
N GLY A 41 3.61 0.42 6.35
CA GLY A 41 3.78 0.29 7.80
C GLY A 41 2.55 -0.34 8.49
N ILE A 42 1.34 0.03 8.05
CA ILE A 42 0.09 -0.54 8.56
C ILE A 42 0.02 -2.04 8.25
N VAL A 43 0.27 -2.46 7.01
CA VAL A 43 0.25 -3.89 6.61
C VAL A 43 1.31 -4.69 7.35
N ARG A 44 2.48 -4.09 7.62
CA ARG A 44 3.52 -4.73 8.47
C ARG A 44 3.06 -4.98 9.88
N LYS A 45 2.34 -4.04 10.47
CA LYS A 45 1.92 -4.06 11.89
C LYS A 45 0.58 -4.77 12.12
N VAL A 46 -0.36 -4.62 11.20
CA VAL A 46 -1.71 -5.19 11.24
C VAL A 46 -2.02 -5.81 9.85
N PRO A 47 -1.56 -7.04 9.59
CA PRO A 47 -1.75 -7.71 8.31
C PRO A 47 -3.21 -7.86 7.89
N ASP A 48 -4.12 -7.97 8.87
CA ASP A 48 -5.58 -8.11 8.65
C ASP A 48 -6.18 -6.95 7.83
N LEU A 49 -5.53 -5.77 7.83
CA LEU A 49 -5.98 -4.60 7.07
C LEU A 49 -5.50 -4.59 5.62
N MET A 50 -4.69 -5.57 5.21
CA MET A 50 -4.09 -5.61 3.87
C MET A 50 -5.13 -5.55 2.74
N GLU A 51 -6.24 -6.26 2.88
CA GLU A 51 -7.25 -6.38 1.82
C GLU A 51 -7.81 -5.02 1.36
N MET A 52 -7.92 -4.06 2.29
CA MET A 52 -8.46 -2.74 2.00
C MET A 52 -7.57 -1.92 1.05
N PHE A 53 -6.27 -2.23 1.01
CA PHE A 53 -5.31 -1.51 0.18
C PHE A 53 -5.09 -2.16 -1.20
N ILE A 54 -5.55 -3.40 -1.42
CA ILE A 54 -5.38 -4.12 -2.70
C ILE A 54 -5.96 -3.33 -3.89
N PRO A 55 -7.20 -2.81 -3.84
CA PRO A 55 -7.78 -2.09 -4.98
C PRO A 55 -7.01 -0.82 -5.33
N ALA A 56 -6.62 -0.04 -4.30
CA ALA A 56 -5.84 1.17 -4.48
C ALA A 56 -4.46 0.85 -5.08
N THR A 57 -3.80 -0.19 -4.58
CA THR A 57 -2.46 -0.59 -5.01
C THR A 57 -2.41 -1.04 -6.47
N ARG A 58 -3.45 -1.73 -6.96
CA ARG A 58 -3.56 -2.11 -8.37
C ARG A 58 -3.57 -0.89 -9.30
N SER A 59 -4.27 0.17 -8.91
CA SER A 59 -4.35 1.40 -9.73
C SER A 59 -3.00 2.13 -9.84
N LEU A 60 -2.12 1.98 -8.84
CA LEU A 60 -0.82 2.65 -8.80
C LEU A 60 0.19 2.09 -9.81
N LEU A 61 -0.02 0.87 -10.32
CA LEU A 61 0.86 0.27 -11.32
C LEU A 61 0.86 1.02 -12.67
N ASN A 62 -0.18 1.82 -12.93
CA ASN A 62 -0.29 2.65 -14.14
C ASN A 62 0.29 4.07 -13.96
N GLU A 63 0.90 4.37 -12.80
CA GLU A 63 1.35 5.72 -12.50
C GLU A 63 2.65 6.09 -13.22
N LYS A 64 2.68 7.28 -13.83
CA LYS A 64 3.87 7.79 -14.56
C LYS A 64 5.00 8.25 -13.65
N ASN A 65 4.70 8.58 -12.39
CA ASN A 65 5.70 9.01 -11.41
C ASN A 65 6.47 7.80 -10.85
N HIS A 66 7.73 7.65 -11.23
CA HIS A 66 8.58 6.54 -10.76
C HIS A 66 8.67 6.41 -9.25
N GLY A 67 8.64 7.54 -8.51
CA GLY A 67 8.68 7.50 -7.05
C GLY A 67 7.41 6.90 -6.45
N VAL A 68 6.24 7.15 -7.05
CA VAL A 68 4.98 6.50 -6.64
C VAL A 68 5.05 5.02 -6.98
N LEU A 69 5.48 4.68 -8.20
CA LEU A 69 5.55 3.30 -8.68
C LEU A 69 6.47 2.44 -7.79
N LEU A 70 7.65 2.96 -7.44
CA LEU A 70 8.59 2.27 -6.54
C LEU A 70 7.94 1.96 -5.19
N THR A 71 7.28 2.95 -4.58
CA THR A 71 6.60 2.73 -3.29
C THR A 71 5.42 1.76 -3.41
N ALA A 72 4.71 1.76 -4.54
CA ALA A 72 3.62 0.83 -4.80
C ALA A 72 4.14 -0.61 -4.94
N VAL A 73 5.24 -0.81 -5.66
CA VAL A 73 5.88 -2.12 -5.78
C VAL A 73 6.36 -2.63 -4.42
N CYS A 74 6.98 -1.79 -3.59
CA CYS A 74 7.36 -2.17 -2.22
C CYS A 74 6.16 -2.64 -1.40
N LEU A 75 5.01 -1.96 -1.51
CA LEU A 75 3.78 -2.37 -0.85
C LEU A 75 3.27 -3.72 -1.37
N ILE A 76 3.26 -3.93 -2.68
CA ILE A 76 2.86 -5.21 -3.31
C ILE A 76 3.75 -6.36 -2.84
N THR A 77 5.06 -6.15 -2.81
CA THR A 77 6.01 -7.16 -2.35
C THR A 77 5.71 -7.57 -0.92
N GLU A 78 5.55 -6.61 0.00
CA GLU A 78 5.23 -6.89 1.40
C GLU A 78 3.91 -7.64 1.56
N MET A 79 2.88 -7.26 0.78
CA MET A 79 1.59 -7.96 0.80
C MET A 79 1.71 -9.40 0.26
N SER A 80 2.52 -9.60 -0.77
CA SER A 80 2.74 -10.91 -1.40
C SER A 80 3.56 -11.84 -0.52
N GLU A 81 4.49 -11.30 0.27
CA GLU A 81 5.25 -12.07 1.26
C GLU A 81 4.37 -12.49 2.46
N LYS A 82 3.39 -11.67 2.84
CA LYS A 82 2.50 -11.96 3.97
C LYS A 82 1.35 -12.90 3.63
N SER A 83 0.87 -12.91 2.39
CA SER A 83 -0.25 -13.76 1.98
C SER A 83 -0.06 -14.36 0.60
N PRO A 84 -0.14 -15.70 0.48
CA PRO A 84 -0.09 -16.37 -0.80
C PRO A 84 -1.27 -15.98 -1.71
N ASP A 85 -2.44 -15.67 -1.15
CA ASP A 85 -3.60 -15.23 -1.93
C ASP A 85 -3.35 -13.90 -2.63
N THR A 86 -2.70 -12.97 -1.93
CA THR A 86 -2.29 -11.68 -2.50
C THR A 86 -1.23 -11.86 -3.58
N LEU A 87 -0.30 -12.80 -3.40
CA LEU A 87 0.67 -13.16 -4.41
C LEU A 87 -0.02 -13.71 -5.68
N TYR A 88 -0.99 -14.62 -5.53
CA TYR A 88 -1.76 -15.12 -6.68
C TYR A 88 -2.58 -14.02 -7.36
N HIS A 89 -3.10 -13.06 -6.60
CA HIS A 89 -3.82 -11.91 -7.13
C HIS A 89 -2.91 -11.05 -8.02
N PHE A 90 -1.75 -10.62 -7.51
CA PHE A 90 -0.83 -9.75 -8.24
C PHE A 90 -0.07 -10.47 -9.36
N ARG A 91 0.17 -11.79 -9.25
CA ARG A 91 0.82 -12.60 -10.30
C ARG A 91 0.06 -12.53 -11.63
N LYS A 92 -1.27 -12.39 -11.61
CA LYS A 92 -2.09 -12.23 -12.83
C LYS A 92 -1.81 -10.94 -13.60
N LEU A 93 -1.17 -9.96 -12.97
CA LEU A 93 -0.80 -8.68 -13.59
C LEU A 93 0.60 -8.70 -14.21
N VAL A 94 1.40 -9.73 -13.92
CA VAL A 94 2.71 -9.90 -14.53
C VAL A 94 2.51 -10.48 -15.94
N PRO A 95 3.00 -9.81 -17.00
CA PRO A 95 2.94 -10.35 -18.35
C PRO A 95 3.66 -11.71 -18.39
N GLN A 96 3.00 -12.74 -18.90
CA GLN A 96 3.67 -13.99 -19.25
C GLN A 96 4.38 -13.75 -20.59
N LEU A 97 5.71 -13.59 -20.52
CA LEU A 97 6.60 -13.50 -21.67
C LEU A 97 7.00 -14.90 -22.13
#